data_AF-A0A7H4PHM7-F1
#
_entry.id   AF-A0A7H4PHM7-F1
#
_cell.length_a   1.000
_cell.length_b   1.000
_cell.length_c   1.000
_cell.angle_alpha   90.00
_cell.angle_beta   90.00
_cell.angle_gamma   90.00
#
_symmetry.space_group_name_H-M   'P 1'
#
loop_
_entity.id
_entity.type
_entity.pdbx_description
1 polymer ?
#
loop_
_entity_poly.entity_id
_entity_poly.type
_entity_poly.pdbx_seq_one_letter_code
_entity_poly.pdbx_strand_id
1 'polypeptide(L)'
;MHGTVLPQNKKGWQASLDLQFQFLGGKTTLASRRHVGPLTVQRPFYPEEETCHLYLLHPPGGIVGGDELTISATMDPGCHTLITMPGASKFYRSSGAQARLQQTLTLAENSTLEWLPQDAIFFPGANAALSNRLSSRRVQHAAGVGPAVPLAGRSSAKPLATARSPIAWRCGSTALRC
;
A
#
# COMPACT_ATOMS: atom_id res chain seq x y z
N MET A 1 32.66 -35.33 7.17
CA MET A 1 31.21 -35.14 6.94
C MET A 1 30.84 -33.72 7.37
N HIS A 2 30.89 -32.76 6.45
CA HIS A 2 30.46 -31.39 6.76
C HIS A 2 28.95 -31.31 6.55
N GLY A 3 28.20 -31.43 7.65
CA GLY A 3 26.77 -31.15 7.65
C GLY A 3 26.55 -29.69 7.29
N THR A 4 25.98 -29.45 6.11
CA THR A 4 25.50 -28.13 5.72
C THR A 4 24.31 -27.81 6.62
N VAL A 5 24.52 -26.98 7.63
CA VAL A 5 23.44 -26.39 8.42
C VAL A 5 22.66 -25.49 7.46
N LEU A 6 21.48 -25.94 7.04
CA LEU A 6 20.53 -25.05 6.35
C LEU A 6 20.25 -23.88 7.30
N PRO A 7 20.43 -22.62 6.86
CA PRO A 7 20.24 -21.48 7.75
C PRO A 7 18.82 -21.48 8.29
N GLN A 8 18.71 -21.35 9.62
CA GLN A 8 17.45 -21.18 10.33
C GLN A 8 16.58 -20.14 9.63
N ASN A 9 15.32 -20.52 9.42
CA ASN A 9 14.25 -19.73 8.82
C ASN A 9 14.09 -18.42 9.61
N LYS A 10 14.87 -17.38 9.27
CA LYS A 10 14.67 -16.04 9.82
C LYS A 10 13.30 -15.57 9.33
N LYS A 11 12.31 -15.58 10.23
CA LYS A 11 11.04 -14.92 9.96
C LYS A 11 11.34 -13.45 9.63
N GLY A 12 10.91 -12.99 8.47
CA GLY A 12 10.95 -11.58 8.12
C GLY A 12 9.99 -10.77 8.99
N TRP A 13 9.92 -9.47 8.73
CA TRP A 13 9.03 -8.57 9.44
C TRP A 13 7.58 -9.01 9.29
N GLN A 14 6.87 -9.06 10.41
CA GLN A 14 5.42 -9.24 10.45
C GLN A 14 4.82 -7.90 10.84
N ALA A 15 4.27 -7.19 9.87
CA ALA A 15 3.77 -5.85 10.07
C ALA A 15 2.28 -5.76 9.72
N SER A 16 1.52 -5.08 10.57
CA SER A 16 0.14 -4.77 10.28
C SER A 16 -0.16 -3.30 10.56
N LEU A 17 -1.06 -2.72 9.79
CA LEU A 17 -1.59 -1.39 10.01
C LEU A 17 -3.08 -1.42 9.72
N ASP A 18 -3.88 -1.13 10.74
CA ASP A 18 -5.33 -1.12 10.68
C ASP A 18 -5.83 0.27 11.05
N LEU A 19 -6.55 0.89 10.11
CA LEU A 19 -7.02 2.26 10.17
C LEU A 19 -8.53 2.31 10.02
N GLN A 20 -9.19 3.07 10.89
CA GLN A 20 -10.61 3.36 10.79
C GLN A 20 -10.83 4.87 10.77
N PHE A 21 -11.65 5.32 9.83
CA PHE A 21 -11.99 6.71 9.62
C PHE A 21 -13.48 6.91 9.84
N GLN A 22 -13.83 8.01 10.50
CA GLN A 22 -15.22 8.38 10.77
C GLN A 22 -15.46 9.84 10.41
N PHE A 23 -16.68 10.16 9.99
CA PHE A 23 -17.12 11.54 9.81
C PHE A 23 -17.61 12.09 11.16
N LEU A 24 -16.89 13.06 11.71
CA LEU A 24 -17.19 13.66 13.02
C LEU A 24 -16.87 15.16 13.00
N GLY A 25 -17.81 15.97 13.48
CA GLY A 25 -17.60 17.42 13.63
C GLY A 25 -17.39 18.13 12.29
N GLY A 26 -18.11 17.69 11.24
CA GLY A 26 -18.05 18.28 9.90
C GLY A 26 -16.84 17.86 9.06
N LYS A 27 -16.04 16.90 9.52
CA LYS A 27 -14.88 16.41 8.76
C LYS A 27 -14.59 14.94 9.00
N THR A 28 -13.75 14.36 8.15
CA THR A 28 -13.27 13.00 8.33
C THR A 28 -12.14 12.96 9.37
N THR A 29 -12.17 12.01 10.29
CA THR A 29 -11.18 11.89 11.36
C THR A 29 -10.66 10.47 11.46
N LEU A 30 -9.37 10.31 11.80
CA LEU A 30 -8.79 8.98 12.09
C LEU A 30 -9.27 8.53 13.49
N ALA A 31 -10.30 7.67 13.51
CA ALA A 31 -10.94 7.18 14.73
C ALA A 31 -10.10 6.10 15.43
N SER A 32 -9.46 5.23 14.66
CA SER A 32 -8.61 4.16 15.19
C SER A 32 -7.35 3.97 14.35
N ARG A 33 -6.26 3.68 15.05
CA ARG A 33 -4.97 3.29 14.46
C ARG A 33 -4.37 2.19 15.32
N ARG A 34 -4.34 0.97 14.79
CA ARG A 34 -3.59 -0.14 15.37
C ARG A 34 -2.47 -0.53 14.42
N HIS A 35 -1.29 -0.81 14.96
CA HIS A 35 -0.17 -1.24 14.14
C HIS A 35 0.72 -2.23 14.89
N VAL A 36 1.40 -3.08 14.12
CA VAL A 36 2.45 -3.98 14.56
C VAL A 36 3.64 -3.79 13.62
N GLY A 37 4.84 -3.80 14.19
CA GLY A 37 6.07 -3.64 13.41
C GLY A 37 6.20 -2.24 12.80
N PRO A 38 6.89 -2.11 11.66
CA PRO A 38 7.35 -0.82 11.16
C PRO A 38 6.27 -0.03 10.39
N LEU A 39 5.09 -0.57 10.13
CA LEU A 39 4.04 0.19 9.45
C LEU A 39 3.44 1.23 10.40
N THR A 40 3.42 2.49 9.97
CA THR A 40 2.87 3.58 10.78
C THR A 40 2.27 4.66 9.88
N VAL A 41 1.74 5.72 10.48
CA VAL A 41 1.18 6.87 9.76
C VAL A 41 1.62 8.16 10.42
N GLN A 42 1.73 9.22 9.63
CA GLN A 42 1.87 10.57 10.17
C GLN A 42 0.57 11.05 10.81
N ARG A 43 0.66 12.13 11.60
CA ARG A 43 -0.54 12.80 12.12
C ARG A 43 -1.44 13.23 10.94
N PRO A 44 -2.75 12.93 10.97
CA PRO A 44 -3.67 13.43 9.96
C PRO A 44 -3.62 14.94 9.83
N PHE A 45 -3.74 15.43 8.59
CA PHE A 45 -3.77 16.87 8.28
C PHE A 45 -4.89 17.16 7.26
N TYR A 46 -5.25 18.45 7.13
CA TYR A 46 -6.51 18.89 6.53
C TYR A 46 -6.31 20.13 5.63
N PRO A 47 -5.71 19.99 4.44
CA PRO A 47 -5.55 21.12 3.52
C PRO A 47 -6.89 21.65 2.98
N GLU A 48 -7.86 20.76 2.79
CA GLU A 48 -9.21 21.03 2.26
C GLU A 48 -10.29 21.04 3.35
N GLU A 49 -9.89 21.27 4.61
CA GLU A 49 -10.74 21.35 5.81
C GLU A 49 -11.46 20.03 6.22
N GLU A 50 -12.33 19.50 5.35
CA GLU A 50 -13.17 18.32 5.65
C GLU A 50 -12.45 17.00 5.34
N THR A 51 -11.56 16.99 4.35
CA THR A 51 -10.87 15.79 3.86
C THR A 51 -9.69 15.41 4.74
N CYS A 52 -9.63 14.15 5.15
CA CYS A 52 -8.52 13.64 5.95
C CYS A 52 -7.36 13.21 5.04
N HIS A 53 -6.23 13.92 5.11
CA HIS A 53 -5.01 13.52 4.40
C HIS A 53 -4.10 12.74 5.33
N LEU A 54 -3.65 11.56 4.86
CA LEU A 54 -2.83 10.66 5.65
C LEU A 54 -1.64 10.12 4.86
N TYR A 55 -0.45 10.25 5.45
CA TYR A 55 0.75 9.60 4.95
C TYR A 55 0.96 8.27 5.66
N LEU A 56 0.86 7.19 4.91
CA LEU A 56 1.28 5.86 5.33
C LEU A 56 2.79 5.74 5.20
N LEU A 57 3.45 5.27 6.25
CA LEU A 57 4.90 5.13 6.30
C LEU A 57 5.29 3.66 6.46
N HIS A 58 6.28 3.26 5.65
CA HIS A 58 7.07 2.06 5.86
C HIS A 58 8.53 2.49 5.97
N PRO A 59 9.02 2.83 7.18
CA PRO A 59 10.38 3.31 7.41
C PRO A 59 11.49 2.39 6.88
N PRO A 60 11.35 1.04 6.87
CA PRO A 60 12.34 0.19 6.23
C PRO A 60 12.49 0.51 4.74
N GLY A 61 13.74 0.51 4.26
CA GLY A 61 14.08 0.89 2.88
C GLY A 61 13.54 -0.04 1.77
N GLY A 62 12.81 -1.09 2.15
CA GLY A 62 12.02 -1.95 1.29
C GLY A 62 11.65 -3.25 1.99
N ILE A 63 11.06 -4.16 1.23
CA ILE A 63 10.46 -5.42 1.65
C ILE A 63 11.36 -6.54 1.10
N VAL A 64 11.81 -7.43 1.97
CA VAL A 64 12.70 -8.56 1.63
C VAL A 64 11.99 -9.90 1.75
N GLY A 65 12.60 -10.96 1.21
CA GLY A 65 12.02 -12.30 1.26
C GLY A 65 11.72 -12.75 2.69
N GLY A 66 10.47 -13.15 2.93
CA GLY A 66 9.98 -13.58 4.25
C GLY A 66 9.25 -12.49 5.04
N ASP A 67 9.28 -11.22 4.60
CA ASP A 67 8.46 -10.16 5.17
C ASP A 67 6.99 -10.33 4.76
N GLU A 68 6.08 -10.00 5.67
CA GLU A 68 4.64 -10.00 5.44
C GLU A 68 4.01 -8.76 6.07
N LEU A 69 3.43 -7.94 5.20
CA LEU A 69 2.86 -6.64 5.51
C LEU A 69 1.37 -6.68 5.19
N THR A 70 0.54 -6.27 6.14
CA THR A 70 -0.91 -6.13 5.96
C THR A 70 -1.35 -4.71 6.26
N ILE A 71 -2.05 -4.08 5.31
CA ILE A 71 -2.61 -2.74 5.46
C ILE A 71 -4.13 -2.85 5.29
N SER A 72 -4.88 -2.39 6.29
CA SER A 72 -6.33 -2.24 6.24
C SER A 72 -6.74 -0.80 6.49
N ALA A 73 -7.66 -0.31 5.66
CA ALA A 73 -8.29 0.99 5.85
C ALA A 73 -9.80 0.88 5.64
N THR A 74 -10.56 1.30 6.65
CA THR A 74 -12.01 1.28 6.66
C THR A 74 -12.55 2.70 6.73
N MET A 75 -13.35 3.09 5.74
CA MET A 75 -14.07 4.36 5.71
C MET A 75 -15.51 4.13 6.18
N ASP A 76 -15.89 4.72 7.31
CA ASP A 76 -17.27 4.76 7.76
C ASP A 76 -18.10 5.70 6.84
N PRO A 77 -19.45 5.68 6.93
CA PRO A 77 -20.30 6.45 6.02
C PRO A 77 -19.93 7.93 5.94
N GLY A 78 -19.97 8.49 4.73
CA GLY A 78 -19.71 9.92 4.49
C GLY A 78 -18.26 10.38 4.63
N CYS A 79 -17.30 9.48 4.91
CA CYS A 79 -15.89 9.87 5.00
C CYS A 79 -15.30 10.27 3.64
N HIS A 80 -14.42 11.26 3.62
CA HIS A 80 -13.52 11.57 2.51
C HIS A 80 -12.07 11.56 3.02
N THR A 81 -11.29 10.59 2.53
CA THR A 81 -9.91 10.38 2.94
C THR A 81 -9.00 10.29 1.72
N LEU A 82 -7.84 10.93 1.79
CA LEU A 82 -6.72 10.70 0.89
C LEU A 82 -5.61 9.98 1.65
N ILE A 83 -5.19 8.83 1.14
CA ILE A 83 -4.04 8.09 1.67
C ILE A 83 -2.96 7.99 0.60
N THR A 84 -1.76 8.45 0.92
CA THR A 84 -0.58 8.29 0.08
C THR A 84 0.61 7.78 0.90
N MET A 85 1.67 7.35 0.21
CA MET A 85 2.91 6.87 0.81
C MET A 85 4.09 7.66 0.23
N PRO A 86 4.94 8.28 1.07
CA PRO A 86 6.14 8.94 0.59
C PRO A 86 7.13 7.86 0.15
N GLY A 87 7.22 7.67 -1.16
CA GLY A 87 8.11 6.68 -1.77
C GLY A 87 7.40 5.40 -2.21
N ALA A 88 7.99 4.78 -3.22
CA ALA A 88 7.60 3.48 -3.75
C ALA A 88 7.81 2.35 -2.72
N SER A 89 6.91 1.36 -2.74
CA SER A 89 7.17 0.06 -2.11
C SER A 89 8.26 -0.67 -2.90
N LYS A 90 9.41 -0.97 -2.27
CA LYS A 90 10.57 -1.58 -2.94
C LYS A 90 10.70 -3.04 -2.53
N PHE A 91 10.61 -3.97 -3.47
CA PHE A 91 10.81 -5.41 -3.23
C PHE A 91 12.20 -5.84 -3.67
N TYR A 92 13.01 -6.34 -2.75
CA TYR A 92 14.39 -6.76 -3.01
C TYR A 92 14.53 -8.24 -3.33
N ARG A 93 15.73 -8.62 -3.76
CA ARG A 93 16.11 -10.00 -4.05
C ARG A 93 15.79 -10.93 -2.88
N SER A 94 15.29 -12.11 -3.20
CA SER A 94 15.09 -13.21 -2.25
C SER A 94 15.95 -14.42 -2.62
N SER A 95 16.45 -15.12 -1.60
CA SER A 95 17.12 -16.43 -1.74
C SER A 95 16.16 -17.62 -1.62
N GLY A 96 14.85 -17.37 -1.51
CA GLY A 96 13.83 -18.42 -1.49
C GLY A 96 12.49 -17.90 -0.95
N ALA A 97 12.48 -17.34 0.26
CA ALA A 97 11.27 -16.90 0.94
C ALA A 97 10.53 -15.78 0.17
N GLN A 98 9.21 -15.85 0.10
CA GLN A 98 8.41 -14.84 -0.60
C GLN A 98 8.11 -13.66 0.34
N ALA A 99 8.28 -12.44 -0.17
CA ALA A 99 7.78 -11.21 0.45
C ALA A 99 6.27 -11.04 0.15
N ARG A 100 5.47 -10.60 1.12
CA ARG A 100 4.03 -10.39 0.93
C ARG A 100 3.60 -8.99 1.35
N LEU A 101 2.79 -8.35 0.52
CA LEU A 101 2.07 -7.14 0.86
C LEU A 101 0.59 -7.35 0.54
N GLN A 102 -0.25 -7.27 1.56
CA GLN A 102 -1.70 -7.37 1.46
C GLN A 102 -2.33 -6.03 1.83
N GLN A 103 -3.24 -5.57 0.98
CA GLN A 103 -3.94 -4.30 1.15
C GLN A 103 -5.44 -4.57 1.08
N THR A 104 -6.19 -4.13 2.08
CA THR A 104 -7.65 -4.26 2.14
C THR A 104 -8.28 -2.91 2.41
N LEU A 105 -9.05 -2.42 1.44
CA LEU A 105 -9.72 -1.13 1.52
C LEU A 105 -11.23 -1.37 1.56
N THR A 106 -11.90 -0.84 2.57
CA THR A 106 -13.34 -1.01 2.78
C THR A 106 -14.01 0.36 2.87
N LEU A 107 -15.04 0.57 2.06
CA LEU A 107 -15.77 1.84 2.01
C LEU A 107 -17.26 1.61 2.25
N ALA A 108 -17.81 2.31 3.22
CA ALA A 108 -19.24 2.39 3.45
C ALA A 108 -19.93 3.34 2.45
N GLU A 109 -21.25 3.45 2.56
CA GLU A 109 -22.06 4.32 1.69
C GLU A 109 -21.61 5.79 1.76
N ASN A 110 -21.64 6.45 0.60
CA ASN A 110 -21.25 7.86 0.44
C ASN A 110 -19.84 8.20 0.92
N SER A 111 -18.97 7.21 1.13
CA SER A 111 -17.57 7.44 1.44
C SER A 111 -16.71 7.50 0.16
N THR A 112 -15.62 8.25 0.25
CA THR A 112 -14.62 8.44 -0.80
C THR A 112 -13.24 8.14 -0.24
N LEU A 113 -12.50 7.29 -0.94
CA LEU A 113 -11.08 7.05 -0.69
C LEU A 113 -10.29 7.37 -1.96
N GLU A 114 -9.35 8.28 -1.81
CA GLU A 114 -8.28 8.52 -2.77
C GLU A 114 -7.05 7.74 -2.33
N TRP A 115 -6.88 6.56 -2.93
CA TRP A 115 -5.76 5.68 -2.62
C TRP A 115 -4.66 5.88 -3.65
N LEU A 116 -3.62 6.62 -3.24
CA LEU A 116 -2.55 7.12 -4.12
C LEU A 116 -1.15 6.69 -3.61
N PRO A 117 -0.88 5.41 -3.33
CA PRO A 117 0.49 4.98 -3.06
C PRO A 117 1.34 5.12 -4.33
N GLN A 118 2.62 5.42 -4.17
CA GLN A 118 3.55 5.31 -5.29
C GLN A 118 3.68 3.86 -5.74
N ASP A 119 3.92 3.68 -7.04
CA ASP A 119 4.13 2.39 -7.70
C ASP A 119 5.12 1.49 -6.96
N ALA A 120 4.88 0.18 -7.00
CA ALA A 120 5.83 -0.79 -6.46
C ALA A 120 7.03 -0.99 -7.42
N ILE A 121 8.24 -1.02 -6.86
CA ILE A 121 9.49 -1.30 -7.57
C ILE A 121 9.95 -2.70 -7.21
N PHE A 122 10.17 -3.55 -8.21
CA PHE A 122 10.69 -4.91 -8.03
C PHE A 122 12.13 -5.00 -8.56
N PHE A 123 13.08 -5.29 -7.67
CA PHE A 123 14.49 -5.48 -8.05
C PHE A 123 14.74 -6.89 -8.61
N PRO A 124 15.79 -7.08 -9.44
CA PRO A 124 16.12 -8.39 -10.01
C PRO A 124 16.30 -9.49 -8.95
N GLY A 125 15.57 -10.59 -9.14
CA GLY A 125 15.54 -11.73 -8.22
C GLY A 125 14.60 -11.55 -7.03
N ALA A 126 13.73 -10.54 -7.02
CA ALA A 126 12.67 -10.43 -6.04
C ALA A 126 11.67 -11.60 -6.19
N ASN A 127 11.28 -12.19 -5.06
CA ASN A 127 10.16 -13.11 -4.96
C ASN A 127 9.09 -12.44 -4.08
N ALA A 128 8.05 -11.90 -4.69
CA ALA A 128 7.06 -11.08 -4.02
C ALA A 128 5.63 -11.39 -4.47
N ALA A 129 4.68 -11.29 -3.55
CA ALA A 129 3.25 -11.31 -3.80
C ALA A 129 2.60 -10.03 -3.27
N LEU A 130 1.93 -9.30 -4.18
CA LEU A 130 1.16 -8.12 -3.85
C LEU A 130 -0.32 -8.40 -4.14
N SER A 131 -1.17 -8.22 -3.14
CA SER A 131 -2.62 -8.35 -3.31
C SER A 131 -3.34 -7.12 -2.78
N ASN A 132 -4.18 -6.52 -3.63
CA ASN A 132 -5.06 -5.43 -3.23
C ASN A 132 -6.51 -5.90 -3.33
N ARG A 133 -7.24 -5.82 -2.22
CA ARG A 133 -8.66 -6.13 -2.11
C ARG A 133 -9.41 -4.84 -1.82
N LEU A 134 -10.42 -4.58 -2.64
CA LEU A 134 -11.32 -3.46 -2.45
C LEU A 134 -12.75 -3.99 -2.28
N SER A 135 -13.42 -3.58 -1.21
CA SER A 135 -14.85 -3.78 -1.01
C SER A 135 -15.56 -2.43 -1.04
N SER A 136 -16.05 -2.03 -2.23
CA SER A 136 -16.84 -0.80 -2.40
C SER A 136 -17.60 -0.73 -3.74
N ARG A 137 -18.44 0.32 -3.89
CA ARG A 137 -19.09 0.73 -5.16
C ARG A 137 -18.35 1.84 -5.92
N ARG A 138 -17.43 2.59 -5.29
CA ARG A 138 -16.71 3.73 -5.91
C ARG A 138 -15.41 4.03 -5.13
N VAL A 139 -14.25 3.83 -5.75
CA VAL A 139 -12.92 4.26 -5.26
C VAL A 139 -12.17 4.89 -6.41
N GLN A 140 -11.42 5.96 -6.13
CA GLN A 140 -10.43 6.48 -7.05
C GLN A 140 -9.08 5.86 -6.71
N HIS A 141 -8.55 5.09 -7.65
CA HIS A 141 -7.28 4.39 -7.52
C HIS A 141 -6.33 4.90 -8.60
N ALA A 142 -5.19 5.44 -8.23
CA ALA A 142 -4.10 5.69 -9.16
C ALA A 142 -3.00 4.67 -8.85
N ALA A 143 -2.78 3.74 -9.77
CA ALA A 143 -1.61 2.86 -9.74
C ALA A 143 -0.96 2.90 -11.11
N GLY A 144 0.31 3.32 -11.16
CA GLY A 144 1.21 2.94 -12.24
C GLY A 144 1.96 1.67 -11.82
N VAL A 145 2.57 0.99 -12.77
CA VAL A 145 3.67 0.07 -12.45
C VAL A 145 4.87 0.65 -13.16
N GLY A 146 5.76 1.29 -12.40
CA GLY A 146 7.04 1.75 -12.92
C GLY A 146 7.87 0.57 -13.45
N PRO A 147 8.64 0.75 -14.55
CA PRO A 147 9.49 -0.32 -15.06
C PRO A 147 10.49 -0.74 -13.98
N ALA A 148 10.75 -2.05 -13.89
CA ALA A 148 11.88 -2.56 -13.11
C ALA A 148 13.14 -1.84 -13.59
N VAL A 149 13.72 -0.99 -12.74
CA VAL A 149 14.98 -0.31 -13.07
C VAL A 149 16.05 -1.40 -13.12
N PRO A 150 16.62 -1.72 -14.29
CA PRO A 150 17.65 -2.73 -14.39
C PRO A 150 18.93 -2.10 -13.84
N LEU A 151 19.28 -2.40 -12.59
CA LEU A 151 20.67 -2.32 -12.17
C LEU A 151 21.40 -3.45 -12.89
N ALA A 152 22.44 -3.13 -13.64
CA ALA A 152 23.13 -4.04 -14.55
C ALA A 152 23.47 -5.39 -13.88
N GLY A 153 22.84 -6.47 -14.36
CA GLY A 153 23.05 -7.83 -13.85
C GLY A 153 21.80 -8.72 -13.99
N ARG A 154 21.75 -9.48 -15.09
CA ARG A 154 20.65 -10.34 -15.60
C ARG A 154 19.83 -11.12 -14.54
N SER A 155 18.50 -11.14 -14.68
CA SER A 155 17.66 -12.34 -14.96
C SER A 155 16.18 -12.11 -14.61
N SER A 156 15.33 -12.80 -15.37
CA SER A 156 13.87 -12.70 -15.52
C SER A 156 13.06 -13.06 -14.27
N ALA A 157 12.25 -12.14 -13.77
CA ALA A 157 11.12 -12.42 -12.87
C ALA A 157 9.83 -11.96 -13.55
N LYS A 158 8.81 -12.84 -13.63
CA LYS A 158 7.46 -12.46 -14.04
C LYS A 158 6.67 -12.05 -12.79
N PRO A 159 6.21 -10.80 -12.65
CA PRO A 159 5.30 -10.43 -11.58
C PRO A 159 3.95 -11.12 -11.81
N LEU A 160 3.44 -11.84 -10.81
CA LEU A 160 2.05 -12.27 -10.79
C LEU A 160 1.21 -11.19 -10.09
N ALA A 161 0.90 -10.12 -10.81
CA ALA A 161 -0.05 -9.11 -10.35
C ALA A 161 -1.47 -9.54 -10.76
N THR A 162 -2.27 -10.04 -9.82
CA THR A 162 -3.69 -10.30 -10.08
C THR A 162 -4.50 -9.05 -9.73
N ALA A 163 -4.68 -8.14 -10.70
CA ALA A 163 -5.63 -7.04 -10.58
C ALA A 163 -6.98 -7.48 -11.17
N ARG A 164 -8.04 -7.53 -10.36
CA ARG A 164 -9.42 -7.56 -10.86
C ARG A 164 -10.04 -6.20 -10.57
N SER A 165 -10.21 -5.36 -11.59
CA SER A 165 -11.00 -4.13 -11.48
C SER A 165 -11.64 -3.76 -12.81
N PRO A 166 -12.97 -3.53 -12.87
CA PRO A 166 -13.65 -2.99 -14.04
C PRO A 166 -14.14 -1.58 -13.72
N ILE A 167 -13.39 -0.50 -13.95
CA ILE A 167 -13.99 0.87 -13.92
C ILE A 167 -13.23 1.80 -14.87
N ALA A 168 -14.03 2.58 -15.61
CA ALA A 168 -13.66 3.64 -16.52
C ALA A 168 -13.34 4.96 -15.80
N TRP A 169 -12.40 5.70 -16.37
CA TRP A 169 -11.96 7.03 -15.95
C TRP A 169 -13.03 8.09 -16.23
N ARG A 170 -13.21 9.04 -15.31
CA ARG A 170 -13.64 10.40 -15.67
C ARG A 170 -12.60 11.38 -15.13
N CYS A 171 -11.86 11.98 -16.06
CA CYS A 171 -11.05 13.16 -15.79
C CYS A 171 -12.01 14.31 -15.49
N GLY A 172 -12.09 14.73 -14.22
CA GLY A 172 -12.69 16.01 -13.86
C GLY A 172 -11.71 17.11 -14.24
N SER A 173 -11.80 17.60 -15.46
CA SER A 173 -11.09 18.81 -15.88
C SER A 173 -11.71 20.02 -15.18
N THR A 174 -11.17 20.41 -14.03
CA THR A 174 -11.28 21.80 -13.59
C THR A 174 -10.01 22.48 -14.05
N ALA A 175 -10.10 23.23 -15.14
CA ALA A 175 -9.02 23.99 -15.71
C ALA A 175 -8.36 24.88 -14.64
N LEU A 176 -7.10 24.60 -14.32
CA LEU A 176 -6.17 25.62 -13.83
C LEU A 176 -5.98 26.61 -14.97
N ARG A 177 -6.58 27.79 -14.85
CA ARG A 177 -6.17 28.95 -15.65
C ARG A 177 -4.84 29.45 -15.09
N CYS A 178 -3.85 29.56 -15.98
CA CYS A 178 -2.70 30.43 -15.80
C CYS A 178 -3.14 31.88 -15.58
#